data_AF-A0A843LGI5-F1
#
_entry.id   AF-A0A843LGI5-F1
#
_cell.length_a   1.000
_cell.length_b   1.000
_cell.length_c   1.000
_cell.angle_alpha   90.00
_cell.angle_beta   90.00
_cell.angle_gamma   90.00
#
_symmetry.space_group_name_H-M   'P 1'
#
loop_
_entity.id
_entity.type
_entity.pdbx_description
1 polymer ?
#
loop_
_entity_poly.entity_id
_entity_poly.type
_entity_poly.pdbx_seq_one_letter_code
_entity_poly.pdbx_strand_id
1 'polypeptide(L)'
;MRGITSRTLLGTLLSWTIIFEGLFALSIAAQASIEGLGTILASTFTLAAAQLTALGIFIGAMWTLKIAFPDPRRTVLVRLFGLLTYLAMVILAMEGLVMVLIAGNVNVEGFGGVGKKWIVLIGAQLFAIAVLSLRLWRLRDIRSVNWLADTLGSLASAMLMLEGLTAIGIAGNATITGLGTVLERTMVYAGAGLFMLGALIFLVWTITSDPWAAPRIQKRIGLGWALPVIVVLGGLIAAAAVAVSTVAGSVTVAGAGSATKGYVVAGIAQLFALGLVSPILWKLSLERLDRRSLVQFIAAASMAMLAFEGVFAMALAANTHIEGIGGILEGTFRLAGAQLLALSVVALSMWIIRDSPRLGGRAKLVVSALSLLSLTVIALEGLAVMVLAGDLRIDDLGGVRERYVLMGGAQMALLASLALLCQARPEGVRALKVAGTAAAFFSVLMLPFALLL
;
A
#
# COMPACT_ATOMS: atom_id res chain seq x y z
N MET A 1 1.70 -1.01 33.32
CA MET A 1 2.98 -1.47 32.75
C MET A 1 3.56 -0.34 31.90
N ARG A 2 4.64 0.34 32.33
CA ARG A 2 5.16 1.55 31.65
C ARG A 2 5.96 1.26 30.36
N GLY A 3 6.42 0.02 30.17
CA GLY A 3 7.27 -0.37 29.03
C GLY A 3 6.56 -0.93 27.80
N ILE A 4 5.25 -1.21 27.85
CA ILE A 4 4.50 -1.69 26.68
C ILE A 4 3.91 -0.50 25.94
N THR A 5 4.33 -0.32 24.70
CA THR A 5 3.84 0.68 23.75
C THR A 5 3.48 -0.01 22.42
N SER A 6 2.75 0.68 21.54
CA SER A 6 2.47 0.18 20.19
C SER A 6 3.76 -0.13 19.42
N ARG A 7 4.81 0.69 19.60
CA ARG A 7 6.11 0.50 18.93
C ARG A 7 6.88 -0.71 19.45
N THR A 8 6.85 -0.98 20.76
CA THR A 8 7.46 -2.19 21.32
C THR A 8 6.74 -3.44 20.89
N LEU A 9 5.40 -3.42 20.82
CA LEU A 9 4.59 -4.54 20.33
C LEU A 9 4.85 -4.84 18.85
N LEU A 10 4.84 -3.81 18.00
CA LEU A 10 5.15 -3.97 16.56
C LEU A 10 6.59 -4.44 16.35
N GLY A 11 7.54 -3.89 17.11
CA GLY A 11 8.94 -4.30 17.08
C GLY A 11 9.12 -5.78 17.46
N THR A 12 8.42 -6.25 18.49
CA THR A 12 8.41 -7.69 18.83
C THR A 12 7.74 -8.53 17.74
N LEU A 13 6.64 -8.08 17.14
CA LEU A 13 5.99 -8.87 16.08
C LEU A 13 6.91 -9.01 14.86
N LEU A 14 7.59 -7.95 14.44
CA LEU A 14 8.56 -8.01 13.34
C LEU A 14 9.73 -8.95 13.67
N SER A 15 10.22 -8.96 14.91
CA SER A 15 11.29 -9.90 15.29
C SER A 15 10.83 -11.35 15.22
N TRP A 16 9.58 -11.63 15.61
CA TRP A 16 8.99 -12.97 15.49
C TRP A 16 8.85 -13.40 14.03
N THR A 17 8.46 -12.48 13.14
CA THR A 17 8.43 -12.74 11.69
C THR A 17 9.83 -13.11 11.17
N ILE A 18 10.87 -12.38 11.56
CA ILE A 18 12.26 -12.69 11.16
C ILE A 18 12.70 -14.07 11.67
N ILE A 19 12.39 -14.40 12.93
CA ILE A 19 12.70 -15.71 13.52
C ILE A 19 11.99 -16.82 12.76
N PHE A 20 10.71 -16.63 12.43
CA PHE A 20 9.92 -17.59 11.67
C PHE A 20 10.53 -17.84 10.28
N GLU A 21 10.86 -16.79 9.54
CA GLU A 21 11.51 -16.91 8.22
C GLU A 21 12.85 -17.64 8.32
N GLY A 22 13.67 -17.34 9.33
CA GLY A 22 14.94 -18.02 9.57
C GLY A 22 14.78 -19.51 9.91
N LEU A 23 13.84 -19.86 10.80
CA LEU A 23 13.56 -21.25 11.17
C LEU A 23 12.95 -22.05 10.01
N PHE A 24 12.12 -21.40 9.19
CA PHE A 24 11.56 -22.00 7.98
C PHE A 24 12.66 -22.27 6.95
N ALA A 25 13.58 -21.33 6.71
CA ALA A 25 14.72 -21.55 5.84
C ALA A 25 15.63 -22.68 6.36
N LEU A 26 15.85 -22.77 7.68
CA LEU A 26 16.61 -23.87 8.30
C LEU A 26 15.93 -25.23 8.13
N SER A 27 14.60 -25.30 8.22
CA SER A 27 13.88 -26.57 8.07
C SER A 27 14.00 -27.13 6.65
N ILE A 28 14.01 -26.25 5.65
CA ILE A 28 14.27 -26.62 4.25
C ILE A 28 15.74 -27.02 4.06
N ALA A 29 16.66 -26.23 4.62
CA ALA A 29 18.10 -26.48 4.49
C ALA A 29 18.53 -27.84 5.06
N ALA A 30 17.85 -28.34 6.10
CA ALA A 30 18.11 -29.63 6.72
C ALA A 30 17.67 -30.83 5.85
N GLN A 31 16.82 -30.61 4.84
CA GLN A 31 16.20 -31.68 4.04
C GLN A 31 16.67 -31.70 2.58
N ALA A 32 17.44 -30.72 2.13
CA ALA A 32 17.76 -30.55 0.72
C ALA A 32 19.27 -30.46 0.42
N SER A 33 19.70 -31.13 -0.66
CA SER A 33 20.91 -30.74 -1.39
C SER A 33 20.53 -29.62 -2.38
N ILE A 34 21.29 -28.53 -2.39
CA ILE A 34 21.00 -27.35 -3.22
C ILE A 34 22.00 -27.34 -4.37
N GLU A 35 21.53 -27.64 -5.59
CA GLU A 35 22.36 -27.57 -6.81
C GLU A 35 22.00 -26.33 -7.64
N GLY A 36 22.93 -25.35 -7.67
CA GLY A 36 22.97 -24.15 -8.54
C GLY A 36 22.61 -22.83 -7.83
N LEU A 37 23.33 -21.69 -7.93
CA LEU A 37 24.36 -21.14 -8.83
C LEU A 37 25.59 -20.65 -8.02
N GLY A 38 26.82 -20.97 -8.45
CA GLY A 38 28.05 -20.35 -7.95
C GLY A 38 28.68 -20.96 -6.69
N THR A 39 28.85 -22.29 -6.61
CA THR A 39 29.52 -22.97 -5.47
C THR A 39 28.92 -22.64 -4.08
N ILE A 40 27.64 -22.28 -3.99
CA ILE A 40 26.96 -22.10 -2.70
C ILE A 40 26.65 -23.50 -2.16
N LEU A 41 27.50 -23.97 -1.26
CA LEU A 41 27.31 -25.24 -0.56
C LEU A 41 26.03 -25.17 0.30
N ALA A 42 25.39 -26.30 0.57
CA ALA A 42 24.30 -26.40 1.54
C ALA A 42 24.71 -25.83 2.93
N SER A 43 26.00 -25.88 3.25
CA SER A 43 26.60 -25.24 4.44
C SER A 43 26.49 -23.71 4.42
N THR A 44 26.50 -23.07 3.26
CA THR A 44 26.34 -21.61 3.11
C THR A 44 24.88 -21.19 3.29
N PHE A 45 23.93 -21.97 2.74
CA PHE A 45 22.50 -21.69 2.93
C PHE A 45 22.04 -21.95 4.38
N THR A 46 22.49 -23.04 4.99
CA THR A 46 22.26 -23.29 6.43
C THR A 46 22.85 -22.20 7.31
N LEU A 47 24.05 -21.70 7.00
CA LEU A 47 24.69 -20.60 7.74
C LEU A 47 23.93 -19.28 7.58
N ALA A 48 23.43 -18.96 6.37
CA ALA A 48 22.59 -17.79 6.14
C ALA A 48 21.26 -17.88 6.90
N ALA A 49 20.60 -19.04 6.90
CA ALA A 49 19.35 -19.27 7.63
C ALA A 49 19.56 -19.23 9.16
N ALA A 50 20.68 -19.77 9.65
CA ALA A 50 21.08 -19.67 11.05
C ALA A 50 21.38 -18.22 11.45
N GLN A 51 22.06 -17.46 10.60
CA GLN A 51 22.34 -16.04 10.79
C GLN A 51 21.05 -15.22 10.86
N LEU A 52 20.10 -15.45 9.94
CA LEU A 52 18.79 -14.80 9.95
C LEU A 52 18.03 -15.09 11.25
N THR A 53 18.02 -16.36 11.68
CA THR A 53 17.39 -16.78 12.95
C THR A 53 18.06 -16.09 14.15
N ALA A 54 19.39 -16.06 14.20
CA ALA A 54 20.15 -15.43 15.26
C ALA A 54 19.91 -13.91 15.33
N LEU A 55 19.86 -13.23 14.18
CA LEU A 55 19.53 -11.81 14.08
C LEU A 55 18.10 -11.55 14.59
N GLY A 56 17.13 -12.38 14.21
CA GLY A 56 15.75 -12.30 14.68
C GLY A 56 15.65 -12.46 16.20
N ILE A 57 16.30 -13.49 16.77
CA ILE A 57 16.36 -13.73 18.22
C ILE A 57 16.99 -12.54 18.94
N PHE A 58 18.11 -12.02 18.42
CA PHE A 58 18.79 -10.88 19.00
C PHE A 58 17.91 -9.62 19.00
N ILE A 59 17.27 -9.29 17.88
CA ILE A 59 16.34 -8.16 17.79
C ILE A 59 15.16 -8.34 18.76
N GLY A 60 14.61 -9.55 18.85
CA GLY A 60 13.52 -9.87 19.77
C GLY A 60 13.94 -9.70 21.23
N ALA A 61 15.11 -10.21 21.61
CA ALA A 61 15.69 -10.04 22.95
C ALA A 61 15.90 -8.55 23.29
N MET A 62 16.30 -7.74 22.32
CA MET A 62 16.48 -6.31 22.51
C MET A 62 15.16 -5.56 22.76
N TRP A 63 14.07 -5.97 22.10
CA TRP A 63 12.74 -5.44 22.39
C TRP A 63 12.19 -5.90 23.73
N THR A 64 12.39 -7.17 24.12
CA THR A 64 11.96 -7.66 25.44
C THR A 64 12.72 -6.96 26.57
N LEU A 65 14.02 -6.73 26.40
CA LEU A 65 14.83 -5.92 27.33
C LEU A 65 14.29 -4.49 27.45
N LYS A 66 13.85 -3.87 26.35
CA LYS A 66 13.24 -2.53 26.39
C LYS A 66 11.89 -2.52 27.13
N ILE A 67 11.10 -3.59 27.02
CA ILE A 67 9.83 -3.74 27.75
C ILE A 67 10.11 -3.92 29.26
N ALA A 68 11.09 -4.76 29.61
CA ALA A 68 11.48 -5.04 30.98
C ALA A 68 12.13 -3.81 31.67
N PHE A 69 12.94 -3.07 30.93
CA PHE A 69 13.70 -1.91 31.42
C PHE A 69 13.40 -0.66 30.57
N PRO A 70 12.26 0.02 30.79
CA PRO A 70 11.83 1.15 29.96
C PRO A 70 12.73 2.39 30.08
N ASP A 71 13.32 2.62 31.26
CA ASP A 71 14.24 3.73 31.55
C ASP A 71 15.67 3.20 31.80
N PRO A 72 16.40 2.76 30.76
CA PRO A 72 17.78 2.34 30.95
C PRO A 72 18.63 3.59 31.20
N ARG A 73 18.83 3.94 32.47
CA ARG A 73 19.73 5.02 32.90
C ARG A 73 21.13 4.77 32.35
N ARG A 74 21.53 5.55 31.34
CA ARG A 74 22.90 5.98 30.94
C ARG A 74 24.09 5.02 31.16
N THR A 75 23.94 3.71 31.14
CA THR A 75 25.06 2.77 31.20
C THR A 75 25.64 2.54 29.80
N VAL A 76 26.96 2.37 29.72
CA VAL A 76 27.69 2.09 28.47
C VAL A 76 27.11 0.85 27.76
N LEU A 77 26.69 -0.15 28.53
CA LEU A 77 26.05 -1.38 28.04
C LEU A 77 24.82 -1.11 27.16
N VAL A 78 23.97 -0.15 27.55
CA VAL A 78 22.73 0.19 26.83
C VAL A 78 23.03 0.87 25.50
N ARG A 79 24.07 1.70 25.46
CA ARG A 79 24.53 2.32 24.21
C ARG A 79 25.13 1.27 23.26
N LEU A 80 25.93 0.35 23.79
CA LEU A 80 26.51 -0.76 23.04
C LEU A 80 25.41 -1.64 22.45
N PHE A 81 24.46 -2.07 23.27
CA PHE A 81 23.33 -2.87 22.78
C PHE A 81 22.49 -2.12 21.75
N GLY A 82 22.22 -0.83 21.96
CA GLY A 82 21.51 -0.02 20.97
C GLY A 82 22.24 0.04 19.62
N LEU A 83 23.57 0.17 19.62
CA LEU A 83 24.40 0.18 18.42
C LEU A 83 24.41 -1.19 17.73
N LEU A 84 24.54 -2.28 18.50
CA LEU A 84 24.45 -3.64 17.99
C LEU A 84 23.08 -3.93 17.36
N THR A 85 21.98 -3.43 17.94
CA THR A 85 20.64 -3.57 17.35
C THR A 85 20.53 -2.85 16.01
N TYR A 86 21.09 -1.63 15.88
CA TYR A 86 21.15 -0.95 14.59
C TYR A 86 21.98 -1.73 13.58
N LEU A 87 23.14 -2.24 13.98
CA LEU A 87 24.01 -3.04 13.11
C LEU A 87 23.29 -4.30 12.63
N ALA A 88 22.62 -5.03 13.53
CA ALA A 88 21.84 -6.22 13.19
C ALA A 88 20.75 -5.93 12.14
N MET A 89 20.01 -4.83 12.31
CA MET A 89 18.97 -4.42 11.34
C MET A 89 19.56 -3.96 10.01
N VAL A 90 20.74 -3.32 10.01
CA VAL A 90 21.44 -2.94 8.77
C VAL A 90 21.96 -4.17 8.03
N ILE A 91 22.54 -5.14 8.75
CA ILE A 91 22.98 -6.41 8.16
C ILE A 91 21.79 -7.12 7.51
N LEU A 92 20.65 -7.21 8.21
CA LEU A 92 19.43 -7.80 7.67
C LEU A 92 18.93 -7.10 6.39
N ALA A 93 18.96 -5.76 6.36
CA ALA A 93 18.60 -5.00 5.17
C ALA A 93 19.57 -5.29 4.01
N MET A 94 20.88 -5.36 4.29
CA MET A 94 21.90 -5.68 3.30
C MET A 94 21.72 -7.09 2.75
N GLU A 95 21.43 -8.08 3.59
CA GLU A 95 21.13 -9.46 3.16
C GLU A 95 19.94 -9.50 2.20
N GLY A 96 18.84 -8.81 2.55
CA GLY A 96 17.67 -8.68 1.67
C GLY A 96 18.03 -8.09 0.30
N LEU A 97 18.83 -7.03 0.29
CA LEU A 97 19.25 -6.35 -0.94
C LEU A 97 20.19 -7.22 -1.80
N VAL A 98 21.15 -7.91 -1.17
CA VAL A 98 22.05 -8.85 -1.85
C VAL A 98 21.26 -10.00 -2.48
N MET A 99 20.27 -10.55 -1.76
CA MET A 99 19.38 -11.58 -2.30
C MET A 99 18.63 -11.10 -3.55
N VAL A 100 18.09 -9.88 -3.54
CA VAL A 100 17.39 -9.31 -4.71
C VAL A 100 18.32 -9.18 -5.91
N LEU A 101 19.56 -8.74 -5.71
CA LEU A 101 20.49 -8.45 -6.80
C LEU A 101 21.17 -9.69 -7.39
N ILE A 102 21.36 -10.75 -6.59
CA ILE A 102 22.10 -11.96 -6.99
C ILE A 102 21.15 -13.14 -7.31
N ALA A 103 19.84 -12.99 -7.06
CA ALA A 103 18.88 -14.07 -7.26
C ALA A 103 18.96 -14.72 -8.67
N GLY A 104 19.04 -16.05 -8.67
CA GLY A 104 18.92 -16.91 -9.85
C GLY A 104 17.84 -17.97 -9.66
N ASN A 105 17.62 -18.82 -10.67
CA ASN A 105 16.80 -20.02 -10.48
C ASN A 105 17.60 -21.04 -9.67
N VAL A 106 16.99 -21.63 -8.65
CA VAL A 106 17.62 -22.62 -7.77
C VAL A 106 16.80 -23.90 -7.83
N ASN A 107 17.46 -25.05 -7.99
CA ASN A 107 16.82 -26.34 -7.85
C ASN A 107 17.16 -26.93 -6.49
N VAL A 108 16.11 -27.27 -5.73
CA VAL A 108 16.25 -27.80 -4.37
C VAL A 108 15.83 -29.27 -4.43
N GLU A 109 16.78 -30.18 -4.21
CA GLU A 109 16.49 -31.61 -4.21
C GLU A 109 15.43 -31.94 -3.14
N GLY A 110 14.34 -32.60 -3.52
CA GLY A 110 13.18 -32.88 -2.65
C GLY A 110 12.11 -31.77 -2.57
N PHE A 111 12.40 -30.54 -2.99
CA PHE A 111 11.47 -29.38 -2.96
C PHE A 111 11.10 -28.85 -4.36
N GLY A 112 11.84 -29.27 -5.40
CA GLY A 112 11.65 -28.85 -6.78
C GLY A 112 12.35 -27.52 -7.11
N GLY A 113 12.06 -26.99 -8.30
CA GLY A 113 12.65 -25.73 -8.78
C GLY A 113 12.02 -24.50 -8.14
N VAL A 114 12.81 -23.68 -7.46
CA VAL A 114 12.42 -22.35 -6.98
C VAL A 114 12.82 -21.32 -8.04
N GLY A 115 11.81 -20.75 -8.69
CA GLY A 115 12.02 -19.69 -9.67
C GLY A 115 12.56 -18.40 -9.03
N LYS A 116 13.44 -17.70 -9.75
CA LYS A 116 14.10 -16.44 -9.37
C LYS A 116 13.15 -15.42 -8.72
N LYS A 117 11.92 -15.29 -9.24
CA LYS A 117 10.90 -14.35 -8.73
C LYS A 117 10.60 -14.51 -7.23
N TRP A 118 10.62 -15.74 -6.73
CA TRP A 118 10.31 -16.03 -5.33
C TRP A 118 11.46 -15.64 -4.40
N ILE A 119 12.70 -15.89 -4.83
CA ILE A 119 13.91 -15.48 -4.10
C ILE A 119 14.01 -13.95 -4.05
N VAL A 120 13.75 -13.28 -5.17
CA VAL A 120 13.68 -11.82 -5.25
C VAL A 120 12.60 -11.27 -4.31
N LEU A 121 11.41 -11.88 -4.27
CA LEU A 121 10.32 -11.45 -3.38
C LEU A 121 10.71 -11.57 -1.90
N ILE A 122 11.30 -12.70 -1.51
CA ILE A 122 11.77 -12.92 -0.13
C ILE A 122 12.86 -11.90 0.24
N GLY A 123 13.83 -11.65 -0.64
CA GLY A 123 14.88 -10.65 -0.41
C GLY A 123 14.31 -9.24 -0.22
N ALA A 124 13.33 -8.85 -1.04
CA ALA A 124 12.66 -7.56 -0.94
C ALA A 124 11.79 -7.45 0.35
N GLN A 125 11.14 -8.54 0.76
CA GLN A 125 10.41 -8.62 2.03
C GLN A 125 11.33 -8.45 3.24
N LEU A 126 12.46 -9.15 3.27
CA LEU A 126 13.47 -9.03 4.33
C LEU A 126 14.01 -7.60 4.44
N PHE A 127 14.30 -6.98 3.30
CA PHE A 127 14.68 -5.57 3.25
C PHE A 127 13.60 -4.65 3.85
N ALA A 128 12.34 -4.82 3.46
CA ALA A 128 11.22 -4.01 3.97
C ALA A 128 11.02 -4.18 5.48
N ILE A 129 11.09 -5.42 6.00
CA ILE A 129 11.00 -5.73 7.43
C ILE A 129 12.16 -5.08 8.20
N ALA A 130 13.38 -5.14 7.66
CA ALA A 130 14.57 -4.56 8.27
C ALA A 130 14.46 -3.03 8.40
N VAL A 131 14.02 -2.35 7.33
CA VAL A 131 13.86 -0.89 7.31
C VAL A 131 12.75 -0.44 8.27
N LEU A 132 11.62 -1.16 8.34
CA LEU A 132 10.57 -0.93 9.33
C LEU A 132 11.06 -1.13 10.77
N SER A 133 11.82 -2.20 11.00
CA SER A 133 12.41 -2.50 12.31
C SER A 133 13.38 -1.40 12.76
N LEU A 134 14.20 -0.91 11.84
CA LEU A 134 15.15 0.18 12.09
C LEU A 134 14.44 1.48 12.45
N ARG A 135 13.36 1.81 11.74
CA ARG A 135 12.50 2.96 12.07
C ARG A 135 11.87 2.81 13.45
N LEU A 136 11.29 1.67 13.77
CA LEU A 136 10.66 1.43 15.08
C LEU A 136 11.66 1.55 16.22
N TRP A 137 12.86 0.99 16.05
CA TRP A 137 13.93 1.08 17.05
C TRP A 137 14.44 2.51 17.22
N ARG A 138 14.52 3.27 16.13
CA ARG A 138 14.91 4.69 16.14
C ARG A 138 13.90 5.55 16.88
N LEU A 139 12.61 5.27 16.71
CA LEU A 139 11.51 6.04 17.27
C LEU A 139 10.94 5.44 18.57
N ARG A 140 11.60 4.45 19.17
CA ARG A 140 11.12 3.66 20.32
C ARG A 140 10.70 4.48 21.53
N ASP A 141 11.35 5.62 21.76
CA ASP A 141 11.14 6.47 22.95
C ASP A 141 10.12 7.60 22.69
N ILE A 142 9.60 7.68 21.47
CA ILE A 142 8.63 8.69 21.06
C ILE A 142 7.24 8.06 21.01
N ARG A 143 6.23 8.76 21.53
CA ARG A 143 4.84 8.34 21.41
C ARG A 143 4.26 8.87 20.10
N SER A 144 3.59 8.00 19.35
CA SER A 144 2.80 8.41 18.19
C SER A 144 1.48 9.05 18.62
N VAL A 145 1.04 10.08 17.89
CA VAL A 145 -0.25 10.75 18.12
C VAL A 145 -1.40 9.82 17.69
N ASN A 146 -1.23 9.17 16.54
CA ASN A 146 -2.08 8.10 16.05
C ASN A 146 -1.22 6.96 15.54
N TRP A 147 -1.07 5.94 16.38
CA TRP A 147 -0.18 4.81 16.11
C TRP A 147 -0.65 3.98 14.91
N LEU A 148 -1.95 3.90 14.65
CA LEU A 148 -2.50 3.12 13.54
C LEU A 148 -2.11 3.75 12.20
N ALA A 149 -2.36 5.05 12.04
CA ALA A 149 -2.02 5.78 10.81
C ALA A 149 -0.50 5.87 10.59
N ASP A 150 0.28 6.08 11.66
CA ASP A 150 1.75 6.08 11.61
C ASP A 150 2.31 4.72 11.12
N THR A 151 1.76 3.63 11.65
CA THR A 151 2.21 2.28 11.28
C THR A 151 1.83 1.95 9.85
N LEU A 152 0.56 2.12 9.49
CA LEU A 152 0.06 1.83 8.14
C LEU A 152 0.76 2.70 7.08
N GLY A 153 1.08 3.96 7.39
CA GLY A 153 1.76 4.87 6.46
C GLY A 153 3.22 4.46 6.22
N SER A 154 3.92 4.07 7.28
CA SER A 154 5.28 3.50 7.15
C SER A 154 5.29 2.14 6.45
N LEU A 155 4.25 1.32 6.67
CA LEU A 155 4.10 0.03 6.00
C LEU A 155 3.82 0.23 4.50
N ALA A 156 2.90 1.12 4.12
CA ALA A 156 2.59 1.39 2.72
C ALA A 156 3.82 1.87 1.92
N SER A 157 4.64 2.74 2.53
CA SER A 157 5.90 3.17 1.93
C SER A 157 6.96 2.07 1.85
N ALA A 158 7.04 1.19 2.86
CA ALA A 158 7.90 0.01 2.80
C ALA A 158 7.43 -1.00 1.73
N MET A 159 6.12 -1.16 1.54
CA MET A 159 5.56 -1.98 0.45
C MET A 159 5.90 -1.41 -0.93
N LEU A 160 5.90 -0.08 -1.11
CA LEU A 160 6.39 0.54 -2.34
C LEU A 160 7.89 0.27 -2.56
N MET A 161 8.71 0.32 -1.51
CA MET A 161 10.13 -0.06 -1.63
C MET A 161 10.28 -1.54 -2.02
N LEU A 162 9.48 -2.42 -1.43
CA LEU A 162 9.45 -3.84 -1.74
C LEU A 162 9.10 -4.07 -3.21
N GLU A 163 7.99 -3.51 -3.70
CA GLU A 163 7.56 -3.63 -5.11
C GLU A 163 8.59 -3.07 -6.09
N GLY A 164 9.32 -2.02 -5.70
CA GLY A 164 10.39 -1.45 -6.51
C GLY A 164 11.60 -2.39 -6.60
N LEU A 165 11.99 -2.97 -5.48
CA LEU A 165 13.08 -3.96 -5.41
C LEU A 165 12.72 -5.25 -6.15
N THR A 166 11.48 -5.73 -6.02
CA THR A 166 11.05 -6.93 -6.75
C THR A 166 11.09 -6.72 -8.24
N ALA A 167 10.66 -5.56 -8.73
CA ALA A 167 10.75 -5.20 -10.14
C ALA A 167 12.20 -5.18 -10.65
N ILE A 168 13.13 -4.57 -9.89
CA ILE A 168 14.56 -4.55 -10.24
C ILE A 168 15.14 -5.97 -10.29
N GLY A 169 14.89 -6.77 -9.25
CA GLY A 169 15.43 -8.13 -9.14
C GLY A 169 14.90 -9.06 -10.23
N ILE A 170 13.62 -8.97 -10.58
CA ILE A 170 13.03 -9.76 -11.67
C ILE A 170 13.62 -9.34 -13.02
N ALA A 171 13.79 -8.04 -13.26
CA ALA A 171 14.23 -7.50 -14.55
C ALA A 171 15.63 -7.99 -14.97
N GLY A 172 16.59 -8.12 -14.04
CA GLY A 172 18.00 -8.41 -14.35
C GLY A 172 18.22 -9.77 -15.04
N ASN A 173 18.06 -9.87 -16.36
CA ASN A 173 18.08 -11.05 -17.27
C ASN A 173 16.74 -11.45 -17.92
N ALA A 174 15.66 -10.67 -17.83
CA ALA A 174 14.35 -11.04 -18.39
C ALA A 174 13.98 -10.28 -19.68
N THR A 175 13.61 -10.99 -20.74
CA THR A 175 12.86 -10.41 -21.87
C THR A 175 11.37 -10.40 -21.53
N ILE A 176 10.74 -9.24 -21.64
CA ILE A 176 9.31 -9.06 -21.33
C ILE A 176 8.55 -8.92 -22.65
N THR A 177 7.63 -9.85 -22.89
CA THR A 177 6.75 -9.86 -24.06
C THR A 177 5.29 -9.64 -23.62
N GLY A 178 4.62 -8.65 -24.20
CA GLY A 178 3.19 -8.35 -23.92
C GLY A 178 2.76 -6.89 -24.09
N LEU A 179 3.69 -5.92 -24.03
CA LEU A 179 3.43 -4.46 -24.12
C LEU A 179 4.22 -3.78 -25.26
N GLY A 180 4.51 -4.55 -26.32
CA GLY A 180 5.71 -4.34 -27.14
C GLY A 180 6.94 -4.93 -26.45
N THR A 181 8.10 -4.92 -27.12
CA THR A 181 9.37 -5.37 -26.52
C THR A 181 9.83 -4.34 -25.49
N VAL A 182 9.37 -4.46 -24.24
CA VAL A 182 9.84 -3.61 -23.15
C VAL A 182 11.28 -4.01 -22.82
N LEU A 183 12.23 -3.10 -23.06
CA LEU A 183 13.63 -3.34 -22.71
C LEU A 183 13.76 -3.53 -21.19
N GLU A 184 14.58 -4.50 -20.79
CA GLU A 184 15.00 -4.76 -19.41
C GLU A 184 15.33 -3.48 -18.62
N ARG A 185 16.08 -2.56 -19.25
CA ARG A 185 16.45 -1.26 -18.65
C ARG A 185 15.23 -0.45 -18.21
N THR A 186 14.12 -0.53 -18.94
CA THR A 186 12.88 0.19 -18.63
C THR A 186 12.26 -0.34 -17.34
N MET A 187 12.24 -1.66 -17.13
CA MET A 187 11.72 -2.28 -15.91
C MET A 187 12.62 -1.97 -14.71
N VAL A 188 13.95 -1.98 -14.91
CA VAL A 188 14.91 -1.58 -13.87
C VAL A 188 14.71 -0.11 -13.47
N TYR A 189 14.58 0.81 -14.43
CA TYR A 189 14.35 2.23 -14.13
C TYR A 189 12.98 2.48 -13.48
N ALA A 190 11.93 1.80 -13.92
CA ALA A 190 10.61 1.88 -13.30
C ALA A 190 10.65 1.36 -11.85
N GLY A 191 11.28 0.21 -11.62
CA GLY A 191 11.48 -0.36 -10.28
C GLY A 191 12.33 0.54 -9.37
N ALA A 192 13.42 1.10 -9.89
CA ALA A 192 14.25 2.06 -9.18
C ALA A 192 13.50 3.36 -8.85
N GLY A 193 12.70 3.88 -9.79
CA GLY A 193 11.84 5.04 -9.55
C GLY A 193 10.83 4.78 -8.45
N LEU A 194 10.15 3.61 -8.48
CA LEU A 194 9.19 3.22 -7.47
C LEU A 194 9.83 3.03 -6.09
N PHE A 195 11.01 2.38 -6.04
CA PHE A 195 11.81 2.24 -4.84
C PHE A 195 12.20 3.61 -4.24
N MET A 196 12.70 4.52 -5.08
CA MET A 196 13.10 5.86 -4.66
C MET A 196 11.93 6.67 -4.13
N LEU A 197 10.77 6.62 -4.79
CA LEU A 197 9.55 7.30 -4.31
C LEU A 197 9.09 6.71 -2.96
N GLY A 198 9.07 5.38 -2.83
CA GLY A 198 8.77 4.70 -1.56
C GLY A 198 9.73 5.10 -0.45
N ALA A 199 11.04 5.12 -0.73
CA ALA A 199 12.09 5.51 0.21
C ALA A 199 11.96 6.98 0.64
N LEU A 200 11.64 7.89 -0.28
CA LEU A 200 11.39 9.30 0.03
C LEU A 200 10.17 9.46 0.94
N ILE A 201 9.05 8.79 0.65
CA ILE A 201 7.86 8.81 1.52
C ILE A 201 8.21 8.26 2.91
N PHE A 202 8.92 7.12 2.97
CA PHE A 202 9.35 6.49 4.21
C PHE A 202 10.27 7.40 5.03
N LEU A 203 11.16 8.13 4.36
CA LEU A 203 12.07 9.09 4.96
C LEU A 203 11.30 10.28 5.55
N VAL A 204 10.27 10.79 4.87
CA VAL A 204 9.38 11.81 5.45
C VAL A 204 8.70 11.28 6.71
N TRP A 205 8.17 10.05 6.71
CA TRP A 205 7.60 9.40 7.90
C TRP A 205 8.57 9.22 9.06
N THR A 206 9.85 9.07 8.77
CA THR A 206 10.87 8.81 9.79
C THR A 206 11.43 10.11 10.35
N ILE A 207 11.81 11.03 9.48
CA ILE A 207 12.57 12.24 9.83
C ILE A 207 11.71 13.26 10.58
N THR A 208 10.43 13.42 10.24
CA THR A 208 9.52 14.35 10.92
C THR A 208 9.22 13.97 12.36
N SER A 209 9.38 12.68 12.69
CA SER A 209 9.20 12.14 14.03
C SER A 209 10.52 11.92 14.76
N ASP A 210 11.67 12.09 14.11
CA ASP A 210 12.99 11.80 14.68
C ASP A 210 13.37 12.83 15.76
N PRO A 211 13.84 12.39 16.94
CA PRO A 211 14.13 13.31 18.06
C PRO A 211 15.26 14.30 17.76
N TRP A 212 16.16 13.95 16.84
CA TRP A 212 17.32 14.76 16.49
C TRP A 212 17.08 15.59 15.22
N ALA A 213 16.42 15.00 14.21
CA ALA A 213 16.18 15.67 12.94
C ALA A 213 14.94 16.58 12.97
N ALA A 214 13.86 16.17 13.64
CA ALA A 214 12.60 16.93 13.65
C ALA A 214 12.75 18.37 14.19
N PRO A 215 13.46 18.65 15.30
CA PRO A 215 13.62 20.02 15.79
C PRO A 215 14.41 20.91 14.83
N ARG A 216 15.37 20.33 14.09
CA ARG A 216 16.19 21.06 13.11
C ARG A 216 15.41 21.35 11.84
N ILE A 217 14.56 20.42 11.44
CA ILE A 217 13.74 20.53 10.24
C ILE A 217 12.55 21.44 10.50
N GLN A 218 11.88 21.36 11.65
CA GLN A 218 10.82 22.31 12.01
C GLN A 218 11.30 23.76 12.00
N LYS A 219 12.58 24.02 12.35
CA LYS A 219 13.21 25.34 12.25
C LYS A 219 13.43 25.83 10.81
N ARG A 220 13.55 24.94 9.83
CA ARG A 220 13.86 25.27 8.42
C ARG A 220 12.67 25.13 7.48
N ILE A 221 11.83 24.14 7.73
CA ILE A 221 10.70 23.69 6.90
C ILE A 221 9.62 23.33 7.92
N GLY A 222 8.71 24.27 8.20
CA GLY A 222 7.62 24.03 9.14
C GLY A 222 6.87 22.75 8.78
N LEU A 223 6.34 22.05 9.80
CA LEU A 223 5.64 20.76 9.67
C LEU A 223 4.54 20.76 8.58
N GLY A 224 4.02 21.93 8.24
CA GLY A 224 3.01 22.15 7.19
C GLY A 224 3.45 21.81 5.77
N TRP A 225 4.75 21.65 5.46
CA TRP A 225 5.22 21.25 4.13
C TRP A 225 5.25 19.74 3.90
N ALA A 226 5.21 18.93 4.96
CA ALA A 226 5.29 17.48 4.83
C ALA A 226 4.06 16.88 4.13
N LEU A 227 2.86 17.42 4.38
CA LEU A 227 1.65 16.99 3.69
C LEU A 227 1.71 17.28 2.18
N PRO A 228 2.02 18.52 1.71
CA PRO A 228 2.26 18.78 0.29
C PRO A 228 3.29 17.85 -0.36
N VAL A 229 4.42 17.59 0.32
CA VAL A 229 5.46 16.70 -0.21
C VAL A 229 4.91 15.27 -0.38
N ILE A 230 4.21 14.74 0.63
CA ILE A 230 3.62 13.40 0.53
C ILE A 230 2.51 13.33 -0.52
N VAL A 231 1.71 14.39 -0.67
CA VAL A 231 0.69 14.48 -1.74
C VAL A 231 1.35 14.45 -3.12
N VAL A 232 2.46 15.16 -3.32
CA VAL A 232 3.20 15.13 -4.59
C VAL A 232 3.82 13.75 -4.83
N LEU A 233 4.53 13.19 -3.85
CA LEU A 233 5.18 11.88 -3.99
C LEU A 233 4.16 10.75 -4.24
N GLY A 234 3.11 10.68 -3.42
CA GLY A 234 2.03 9.69 -3.59
C GLY A 234 1.22 9.94 -4.87
N GLY A 235 0.99 11.20 -5.22
CA GLY A 235 0.32 11.62 -6.45
C GLY A 235 1.08 11.23 -7.72
N LEU A 236 2.42 11.30 -7.72
CA LEU A 236 3.24 10.81 -8.83
C LEU A 236 3.07 9.31 -9.06
N ILE A 237 3.06 8.52 -7.99
CA ILE A 237 2.82 7.06 -8.06
C ILE A 237 1.41 6.79 -8.60
N ALA A 238 0.40 7.46 -8.05
CA ALA A 238 -0.99 7.31 -8.47
C ALA A 238 -1.18 7.71 -9.95
N ALA A 239 -0.60 8.83 -10.39
CA ALA A 239 -0.67 9.29 -11.77
C ALA A 239 0.02 8.32 -12.74
N ALA A 240 1.18 7.76 -12.36
CA ALA A 240 1.86 6.74 -13.13
C ALA A 240 1.00 5.47 -13.26
N ALA A 241 0.37 5.02 -12.17
CA ALA A 241 -0.53 3.87 -12.20
C ALA A 241 -1.77 4.11 -13.09
N VAL A 242 -2.36 5.31 -13.05
CA VAL A 242 -3.45 5.71 -13.95
C VAL A 242 -2.97 5.70 -15.41
N ALA A 243 -1.77 6.20 -15.71
CA ALA A 243 -1.24 6.15 -17.07
C ALA A 243 -1.05 4.70 -17.55
N VAL A 244 -0.46 3.83 -16.72
CA VAL A 244 -0.23 2.41 -17.04
C VAL A 244 -1.55 1.63 -17.16
N SER A 245 -2.60 2.03 -16.43
CA SER A 245 -3.93 1.41 -16.55
C SER A 245 -4.46 1.46 -17.99
N THR A 246 -4.09 2.47 -18.78
CA THR A 246 -4.59 2.65 -20.15
C THR A 246 -4.02 1.66 -21.16
N VAL A 247 -2.98 0.92 -20.78
CA VAL A 247 -2.28 -0.03 -21.65
C VAL A 247 -2.22 -1.45 -21.04
N ALA A 248 -2.97 -1.71 -19.97
CA ALA A 248 -2.92 -3.00 -19.27
C ALA A 248 -3.25 -4.18 -20.20
N GLY A 249 -2.49 -5.27 -20.06
CA GLY A 249 -2.62 -6.48 -20.87
C GLY A 249 -1.95 -7.68 -20.17
N SER A 250 -2.01 -8.86 -20.79
CA SER A 250 -1.27 -10.02 -20.29
C SER A 250 0.24 -9.80 -20.48
N VAL A 251 1.03 -10.23 -19.51
CA VAL A 251 2.49 -10.03 -19.52
C VAL A 251 3.19 -11.36 -19.33
N THR A 252 4.14 -11.65 -20.21
CA THR A 252 5.04 -12.81 -20.08
C THR A 252 6.45 -12.31 -19.83
N VAL A 253 7.08 -12.83 -18.78
CA VAL A 253 8.45 -12.49 -18.39
C VAL A 253 9.30 -13.74 -18.53
N ALA A 254 10.20 -13.74 -19.51
CA ALA A 254 11.11 -14.86 -19.72
C ALA A 254 11.93 -15.12 -18.45
N GLY A 255 11.91 -16.37 -17.96
CA GLY A 255 12.58 -16.76 -16.72
C GLY A 255 11.82 -16.49 -15.41
N ALA A 256 10.68 -15.77 -15.43
CA ALA A 256 9.83 -15.56 -14.24
C ALA A 256 8.38 -16.08 -14.39
N GLY A 257 7.92 -16.28 -15.63
CA GLY A 257 6.62 -16.88 -15.95
C GLY A 257 5.65 -15.87 -16.58
N SER A 258 4.38 -16.27 -16.69
CA SER A 258 3.30 -15.43 -17.23
C SER A 258 2.39 -14.89 -16.13
N ALA A 259 1.90 -13.67 -16.32
CA ALA A 259 0.84 -13.05 -15.53
C ALA A 259 -0.37 -12.83 -16.45
N THR A 260 -1.52 -13.37 -16.05
CA THR A 260 -2.78 -13.10 -16.74
C THR A 260 -3.17 -11.63 -16.53
N LYS A 261 -4.01 -11.12 -17.44
CA LYS A 261 -4.46 -9.72 -17.41
C LYS A 261 -5.02 -9.33 -16.04
N GLY A 262 -5.81 -10.20 -15.40
CA GLY A 262 -6.38 -9.95 -14.07
C GLY A 262 -5.33 -9.64 -13.00
N TYR A 263 -4.19 -10.35 -12.98
CA TYR A 263 -3.11 -10.08 -12.03
C TYR A 263 -2.41 -8.74 -12.33
N VAL A 264 -2.22 -8.41 -13.61
CA VAL A 264 -1.60 -7.13 -14.01
C VAL A 264 -2.50 -5.95 -13.62
N VAL A 265 -3.81 -6.07 -13.87
CA VAL A 265 -4.82 -5.07 -13.48
C VAL A 265 -4.84 -4.88 -11.97
N ALA A 266 -4.85 -5.97 -11.19
CA ALA A 266 -4.79 -5.90 -9.73
C ALA A 266 -3.51 -5.22 -9.22
N GLY A 267 -2.36 -5.52 -9.83
CA GLY A 267 -1.08 -4.89 -9.51
C GLY A 267 -1.08 -3.38 -9.77
N ILE A 268 -1.60 -2.94 -10.91
CA ILE A 268 -1.72 -1.50 -11.25
C ILE A 268 -2.61 -0.78 -10.23
N ALA A 269 -3.77 -1.37 -9.92
CA ALA A 269 -4.68 -0.79 -8.94
C ALA A 269 -4.06 -0.75 -7.53
N GLN A 270 -3.30 -1.78 -7.14
CA GLN A 270 -2.57 -1.81 -5.86
C GLN A 270 -1.52 -0.69 -5.78
N LEU A 271 -0.73 -0.47 -6.84
CA LEU A 271 0.24 0.64 -6.89
C LEU A 271 -0.45 2.00 -6.77
N PHE A 272 -1.60 2.17 -7.44
CA PHE A 272 -2.42 3.37 -7.29
C PHE A 272 -2.87 3.57 -5.84
N ALA A 273 -3.40 2.52 -5.19
CA ALA A 273 -3.84 2.59 -3.80
C ALA A 273 -2.69 2.93 -2.84
N LEU A 274 -1.51 2.32 -3.00
CA LEU A 274 -0.33 2.63 -2.16
C LEU A 274 0.11 4.11 -2.30
N GLY A 275 0.04 4.66 -3.52
CA GLY A 275 0.26 6.09 -3.77
C GLY A 275 -0.77 6.98 -3.07
N LEU A 276 -2.05 6.61 -3.14
CA LEU A 276 -3.18 7.39 -2.60
C LEU A 276 -3.29 7.33 -1.07
N VAL A 277 -2.99 6.17 -0.48
CA VAL A 277 -3.10 5.92 0.96
C VAL A 277 -2.05 6.73 1.75
N SER A 278 -0.89 7.00 1.16
CA SER A 278 0.19 7.77 1.79
C SER A 278 -0.24 9.16 2.31
N PRO A 279 -0.83 10.07 1.50
CA PRO A 279 -1.32 11.36 1.98
C PRO A 279 -2.52 11.26 2.92
N ILE A 280 -3.38 10.26 2.74
CA ILE A 280 -4.53 10.01 3.64
C ILE A 280 -4.03 9.70 5.06
N LEU A 281 -3.15 8.71 5.17
CA LEU A 281 -2.61 8.27 6.45
C LEU A 281 -1.76 9.36 7.08
N TRP A 282 -1.03 10.16 6.28
CA TRP A 282 -0.32 11.31 6.80
C TRP A 282 -1.26 12.29 7.50
N LYS A 283 -2.34 12.69 6.83
CA LYS A 283 -3.32 13.61 7.43
C LYS A 283 -3.92 13.03 8.72
N LEU A 284 -4.28 11.75 8.73
CA LEU A 284 -4.85 11.08 9.90
C LEU A 284 -3.82 10.87 11.03
N SER A 285 -2.53 10.83 10.73
CA SER A 285 -1.47 10.67 11.73
C SER A 285 -1.31 11.91 12.63
N LEU A 286 -1.75 13.06 12.14
CA LEU A 286 -1.72 14.34 12.87
C LEU A 286 -2.90 14.47 13.85
N GLU A 287 -3.98 13.72 13.66
CA GLU A 287 -5.14 13.71 14.56
C GLU A 287 -4.95 12.66 15.66
N ARG A 288 -5.47 12.91 16.86
CA ARG A 288 -5.48 11.90 17.93
C ARG A 288 -6.39 10.74 17.55
N LEU A 289 -5.99 9.52 17.91
CA LEU A 289 -6.79 8.32 17.69
C LEU A 289 -8.00 8.30 18.62
N ASP A 290 -9.12 8.85 18.15
CA ASP A 290 -10.41 8.94 18.84
C ASP A 290 -11.55 8.41 17.94
N ARG A 291 -12.77 8.31 18.45
CA ARG A 291 -13.95 7.90 17.64
C ARG A 291 -14.12 8.79 16.40
N ARG A 292 -13.78 10.08 16.49
CA ARG A 292 -13.81 11.02 15.35
C ARG A 292 -12.79 10.64 14.27
N SER A 293 -11.56 10.32 14.64
CA SER A 293 -10.52 9.95 13.66
C SER A 293 -10.83 8.61 12.99
N LEU A 294 -11.48 7.66 13.70
CA LEU A 294 -11.97 6.41 13.10
C LEU A 294 -13.05 6.66 12.04
N VAL A 295 -13.99 7.57 12.31
CA VAL A 295 -14.99 7.98 11.30
C VAL A 295 -14.33 8.64 10.09
N GLN A 296 -13.32 9.50 10.32
CA GLN A 296 -12.55 10.10 9.22
C GLN A 296 -11.75 9.06 8.43
N PHE A 297 -11.18 8.06 9.10
CA PHE A 297 -10.47 6.94 8.47
C PHE A 297 -11.42 6.13 7.57
N ILE A 298 -12.61 5.77 8.07
CA ILE A 298 -13.62 5.04 7.27
C ILE A 298 -14.00 5.84 6.04
N ALA A 299 -14.30 7.14 6.19
CA ALA A 299 -14.63 7.99 5.05
C ALA A 299 -13.51 8.02 3.98
N ALA A 300 -12.27 8.19 4.42
CA ALA A 300 -11.12 8.26 3.52
C ALA A 300 -10.81 6.90 2.87
N ALA A 301 -10.96 5.80 3.61
CA ALA A 301 -10.82 4.45 3.10
C ALA A 301 -11.89 4.13 2.05
N SER A 302 -13.15 4.51 2.28
CA SER A 302 -14.21 4.34 1.29
C SER A 302 -13.95 5.13 0.01
N MET A 303 -13.53 6.39 0.10
CA MET A 303 -13.15 7.18 -1.08
C MET A 303 -11.93 6.60 -1.82
N ALA A 304 -10.93 6.12 -1.09
CA ALA A 304 -9.76 5.49 -1.67
C ALA A 304 -10.11 4.18 -2.39
N MET A 305 -11.04 3.39 -1.83
CA MET A 305 -11.53 2.15 -2.44
C MET A 305 -12.31 2.42 -3.73
N LEU A 306 -13.19 3.44 -3.75
CA LEU A 306 -13.89 3.87 -4.96
C LEU A 306 -12.91 4.34 -6.05
N ALA A 307 -11.86 5.10 -5.67
CA ALA A 307 -10.82 5.51 -6.61
C ALA A 307 -10.04 4.30 -7.15
N PHE A 308 -9.72 3.32 -6.29
CA PHE A 308 -9.09 2.06 -6.66
C PHE A 308 -9.94 1.27 -7.66
N GLU A 309 -11.26 1.16 -7.43
CA GLU A 309 -12.21 0.53 -8.34
C GLU A 309 -12.25 1.22 -9.70
N GLY A 310 -12.19 2.57 -9.72
CA GLY A 310 -12.09 3.33 -10.97
C GLY A 310 -10.85 2.97 -11.80
N VAL A 311 -9.66 2.89 -11.17
CA VAL A 311 -8.43 2.45 -11.85
C VAL A 311 -8.52 0.99 -12.27
N PHE A 312 -9.07 0.13 -11.41
CA PHE A 312 -9.24 -1.29 -11.72
C PHE A 312 -10.14 -1.47 -12.95
N ALA A 313 -11.28 -0.77 -13.02
CA ALA A 313 -12.18 -0.81 -14.16
C ALA A 313 -11.52 -0.27 -15.44
N MET A 314 -10.77 0.85 -15.36
CA MET A 314 -10.02 1.38 -16.50
C MET A 314 -8.97 0.39 -17.03
N ALA A 315 -8.21 -0.24 -16.13
CA ALA A 315 -7.21 -1.23 -16.48
C ALA A 315 -7.83 -2.53 -17.03
N LEU A 316 -8.98 -2.93 -16.49
CA LEU A 316 -9.73 -4.07 -16.99
C LEU A 316 -10.24 -3.83 -18.41
N ALA A 317 -10.68 -2.59 -18.70
CA ALA A 317 -11.17 -2.18 -20.01
C ALA A 317 -10.08 -2.12 -21.08
N ALA A 318 -8.85 -1.77 -20.71
CA ALA A 318 -7.80 -1.45 -21.67
C ALA A 318 -7.45 -2.62 -22.59
N ASN A 319 -7.49 -2.41 -23.91
CA ASN A 319 -7.13 -3.42 -24.92
C ASN A 319 -8.00 -4.68 -24.84
N THR A 320 -9.28 -4.56 -24.46
CA THR A 320 -10.22 -5.69 -24.44
C THR A 320 -11.55 -5.33 -25.03
N HIS A 321 -12.09 -6.26 -25.81
CA HIS A 321 -13.47 -6.20 -26.20
C HIS A 321 -14.37 -6.68 -25.04
N ILE A 322 -15.47 -5.97 -24.83
CA ILE A 322 -16.48 -6.29 -23.82
C ILE A 322 -17.80 -6.41 -24.55
N GLU A 323 -18.42 -7.59 -24.50
CA GLU A 323 -19.74 -7.87 -25.06
C GLU A 323 -20.78 -7.98 -23.92
N GLY A 324 -21.93 -7.30 -24.01
CA GLY A 324 -22.95 -7.29 -22.95
C GLY A 324 -24.12 -6.31 -23.19
N ILE A 325 -25.05 -6.20 -22.22
CA ILE A 325 -26.32 -5.45 -22.33
C ILE A 325 -26.11 -4.08 -22.99
N GLY A 326 -26.75 -3.88 -24.14
CA GLY A 326 -26.78 -2.60 -24.85
C GLY A 326 -25.58 -2.30 -25.74
N GLY A 327 -24.63 -3.23 -25.93
CA GLY A 327 -23.45 -2.98 -26.78
C GLY A 327 -22.50 -1.97 -26.16
N ILE A 328 -22.29 -2.03 -24.85
CA ILE A 328 -21.33 -1.18 -24.12
C ILE A 328 -19.94 -1.40 -24.72
N LEU A 329 -19.51 -0.45 -25.57
CA LEU A 329 -18.18 -0.46 -26.14
C LEU A 329 -17.12 -0.38 -25.02
N GLU A 330 -15.94 -0.92 -25.27
CA GLU A 330 -14.72 -0.76 -24.44
C GLU A 330 -14.57 0.67 -23.91
N GLY A 331 -14.83 1.67 -24.76
CA GLY A 331 -14.79 3.09 -24.42
C GLY A 331 -15.77 3.51 -23.33
N THR A 332 -16.97 2.92 -23.29
CA THR A 332 -18.01 3.25 -22.29
C THR A 332 -17.65 2.68 -20.91
N PHE A 333 -17.17 1.44 -20.85
CA PHE A 333 -16.73 0.84 -19.58
C PHE A 333 -15.48 1.56 -19.03
N ARG A 334 -14.54 1.92 -19.92
CA ARG A 334 -13.37 2.73 -19.56
C ARG A 334 -13.74 4.13 -19.09
N LEU A 335 -14.72 4.77 -19.72
CA LEU A 335 -15.20 6.10 -19.33
C LEU A 335 -15.93 6.06 -17.97
N ALA A 336 -16.72 5.02 -17.71
CA ALA A 336 -17.32 4.81 -16.39
C ALA A 336 -16.25 4.65 -15.29
N GLY A 337 -15.21 3.84 -15.54
CA GLY A 337 -14.06 3.72 -14.62
C GLY A 337 -13.32 5.05 -14.41
N ALA A 338 -13.10 5.81 -15.49
CA ALA A 338 -12.44 7.12 -15.43
C ALA A 338 -13.28 8.17 -14.67
N GLN A 339 -14.60 8.15 -14.83
CA GLN A 339 -15.53 9.01 -14.11
C GLN A 339 -15.55 8.68 -12.61
N LEU A 340 -15.64 7.39 -12.26
CA LEU A 340 -15.55 6.94 -10.87
C LEU A 340 -14.22 7.37 -10.21
N LEU A 341 -13.11 7.18 -10.93
CA LEU A 341 -11.79 7.63 -10.50
C LEU A 341 -11.77 9.15 -10.27
N ALA A 342 -12.22 9.93 -11.26
CA ALA A 342 -12.19 11.39 -11.20
C ALA A 342 -13.03 11.92 -10.04
N LEU A 343 -14.28 11.44 -9.89
CA LEU A 343 -15.17 11.86 -8.80
C LEU A 343 -14.59 11.47 -7.43
N SER A 344 -14.01 10.27 -7.29
CA SER A 344 -13.41 9.80 -6.04
C SER A 344 -12.15 10.59 -5.67
N VAL A 345 -11.28 10.88 -6.64
CA VAL A 345 -10.08 11.70 -6.43
C VAL A 345 -10.44 13.15 -6.11
N VAL A 346 -11.47 13.72 -6.74
CA VAL A 346 -12.00 15.04 -6.38
C VAL A 346 -12.52 15.02 -4.95
N ALA A 347 -13.37 14.06 -4.59
CA ALA A 347 -13.91 13.92 -3.24
C ALA A 347 -12.80 13.82 -2.18
N LEU A 348 -11.78 13.01 -2.45
CA LEU A 348 -10.62 12.83 -1.57
C LEU A 348 -9.74 14.08 -1.48
N SER A 349 -9.43 14.72 -2.61
CA SER A 349 -8.61 15.93 -2.65
C SER A 349 -9.27 17.07 -1.87
N MET A 350 -10.58 17.25 -2.06
CA MET A 350 -11.38 18.21 -1.30
C MET A 350 -11.38 17.84 0.19
N TRP A 351 -11.50 16.55 0.53
CA TRP A 351 -11.38 16.08 1.91
C TRP A 351 -10.02 16.38 2.53
N ILE A 352 -8.92 16.24 1.79
CA ILE A 352 -7.56 16.55 2.28
C ILE A 352 -7.44 18.06 2.55
N ILE A 353 -7.92 18.90 1.64
CA ILE A 353 -7.69 20.35 1.63
C ILE A 353 -8.65 21.11 2.56
N ARG A 354 -9.84 20.58 2.89
CA ARG A 354 -10.90 21.28 3.66
C ARG A 354 -10.45 21.92 4.98
N ASP A 355 -9.45 21.33 5.64
CA ASP A 355 -8.95 21.77 6.95
C ASP A 355 -7.78 22.77 6.84
N SER A 356 -7.44 23.20 5.62
CA SER A 356 -6.35 24.14 5.39
C SER A 356 -6.64 25.50 6.04
N PRO A 357 -5.68 26.09 6.79
CA PRO A 357 -5.81 27.42 7.37
C PRO A 357 -5.86 28.52 6.31
N ARG A 358 -5.45 28.24 5.06
CA ARG A 358 -5.44 29.20 3.95
C ARG A 358 -6.81 29.37 3.28
N LEU A 359 -7.79 28.51 3.59
CA LEU A 359 -9.14 28.61 3.04
C LEU A 359 -9.99 29.56 3.89
N GLY A 360 -10.56 30.58 3.26
CA GLY A 360 -11.62 31.40 3.85
C GLY A 360 -12.93 30.61 4.05
N GLY A 361 -13.85 31.13 4.88
CA GLY A 361 -15.10 30.42 5.25
C GLY A 361 -15.96 29.97 4.06
N ARG A 362 -16.13 30.82 3.04
CA ARG A 362 -16.87 30.45 1.81
C ARG A 362 -16.17 29.36 1.00
N ALA A 363 -14.84 29.42 0.89
CA ALA A 363 -14.06 28.41 0.17
C ALA A 363 -14.14 27.04 0.86
N LYS A 364 -14.08 26.99 2.19
CA LYS A 364 -14.29 25.74 2.95
C LYS A 364 -15.66 25.11 2.68
N LEU A 365 -16.70 25.94 2.56
CA LEU A 365 -18.06 25.50 2.27
C LEU A 365 -18.13 24.89 0.85
N VAL A 366 -17.58 25.56 -0.15
CA VAL A 366 -17.53 25.05 -1.54
C VAL A 366 -16.76 23.74 -1.63
N VAL A 367 -15.58 23.66 -1.00
CA VAL A 367 -14.76 22.43 -0.96
C VAL A 367 -15.54 21.27 -0.32
N SER A 368 -16.24 21.52 0.79
CA SER A 368 -17.03 20.47 1.45
C SER A 368 -18.24 20.05 0.62
N ALA A 369 -18.91 21.00 -0.03
CA ALA A 369 -20.06 20.73 -0.88
C ALA A 369 -19.67 19.91 -2.13
N LEU A 370 -18.54 20.22 -2.77
CA LEU A 370 -18.03 19.46 -3.90
C LEU A 370 -17.73 18.01 -3.53
N SER A 371 -17.11 17.77 -2.36
CA SER A 371 -16.85 16.40 -1.89
C SER A 371 -18.14 15.60 -1.69
N LEU A 372 -19.17 16.21 -1.09
CA LEU A 372 -20.46 15.56 -0.88
C LEU A 372 -21.23 15.32 -2.19
N LEU A 373 -21.17 16.28 -3.12
CA LEU A 373 -21.81 16.16 -4.43
C LEU A 373 -21.17 15.02 -5.24
N SER A 374 -19.85 14.94 -5.29
CA SER A 374 -19.15 13.83 -5.95
C SER A 374 -19.56 12.46 -5.39
N LEU A 375 -19.65 12.34 -4.06
CA LEU A 375 -20.08 11.08 -3.43
C LEU A 375 -21.55 10.74 -3.72
N THR A 376 -22.42 11.75 -3.81
CA THR A 376 -23.83 11.54 -4.13
C THR A 376 -24.00 11.05 -5.57
N VAL A 377 -23.23 11.62 -6.50
CA VAL A 377 -23.19 11.14 -7.90
C VAL A 377 -22.72 9.69 -7.96
N ILE A 378 -21.63 9.34 -7.27
CA ILE A 378 -21.15 7.94 -7.22
C ILE A 378 -22.20 7.00 -6.63
N ALA A 379 -22.90 7.42 -5.56
CA ALA A 379 -23.93 6.59 -4.95
C ALA A 379 -25.12 6.33 -5.90
N LEU A 380 -25.51 7.33 -6.69
CA LEU A 380 -26.55 7.20 -7.71
C LEU A 380 -26.08 6.32 -8.88
N GLU A 381 -24.83 6.46 -9.31
CA GLU A 381 -24.24 5.58 -10.33
C GLU A 381 -24.19 4.13 -9.88
N GLY A 382 -23.81 3.86 -8.63
CA GLY A 382 -23.85 2.51 -8.06
C GLY A 382 -25.24 1.87 -8.12
N LEU A 383 -26.29 2.64 -7.78
CA LEU A 383 -27.67 2.19 -7.92
C LEU A 383 -28.07 1.97 -9.38
N ALA A 384 -27.66 2.85 -10.29
CA ALA A 384 -27.96 2.70 -11.71
C ALA A 384 -27.28 1.46 -12.31
N VAL A 385 -26.03 1.16 -11.91
CA VAL A 385 -25.31 -0.06 -12.31
C VAL A 385 -26.04 -1.31 -11.81
N MET A 386 -26.64 -1.26 -10.62
CA MET A 386 -27.44 -2.38 -10.11
C MET A 386 -28.70 -2.62 -10.96
N VAL A 387 -29.47 -1.57 -11.25
CA VAL A 387 -30.70 -1.66 -12.06
C VAL A 387 -30.42 -2.09 -13.50
N LEU A 388 -29.24 -1.75 -14.03
CA LEU A 388 -28.82 -2.08 -15.39
C LEU A 388 -27.90 -3.31 -15.45
N ALA A 389 -27.80 -4.08 -14.35
CA ALA A 389 -26.89 -5.20 -14.29
C ALA A 389 -27.27 -6.28 -15.30
N GLY A 390 -26.24 -6.93 -15.86
CA GLY A 390 -26.41 -7.99 -16.83
C GLY A 390 -25.19 -8.87 -16.94
N ASP A 391 -25.35 -9.98 -17.66
CA ASP A 391 -24.22 -10.81 -18.03
C ASP A 391 -23.30 -10.04 -19.00
N LEU A 392 -22.01 -10.03 -18.67
CA LEU A 392 -20.95 -9.44 -19.46
C LEU A 392 -19.95 -10.52 -19.87
N ARG A 393 -19.39 -10.41 -21.07
CA ARG A 393 -18.25 -11.19 -21.52
C ARG A 393 -17.06 -10.25 -21.70
N ILE A 394 -15.99 -10.53 -20.96
CA ILE A 394 -14.74 -9.78 -21.05
C ILE A 394 -13.72 -10.71 -21.68
N ASP A 395 -13.20 -10.33 -22.84
CA ASP A 395 -12.13 -11.08 -23.49
C ASP A 395 -10.91 -11.18 -22.56
N ASP A 396 -10.21 -12.32 -22.59
CA ASP A 396 -9.10 -12.69 -21.68
C ASP A 396 -9.44 -12.88 -20.19
N LEU A 397 -10.68 -12.62 -19.73
CA LEU A 397 -11.15 -12.91 -18.36
C LEU A 397 -12.30 -13.92 -18.30
N GLY A 398 -13.12 -14.02 -19.35
CA GLY A 398 -14.28 -14.90 -19.42
C GLY A 398 -15.61 -14.18 -19.09
N GLY A 399 -16.64 -14.97 -18.80
CA GLY A 399 -17.98 -14.47 -18.50
C GLY A 399 -18.11 -13.93 -17.07
N VAL A 400 -18.46 -12.66 -16.93
CA VAL A 400 -18.86 -12.03 -15.67
C VAL A 400 -20.37 -12.10 -15.58
N ARG A 401 -20.86 -12.96 -14.68
CA ARG A 401 -22.29 -13.09 -14.44
C ARG A 401 -22.89 -11.81 -13.87
N GLU A 402 -24.15 -11.55 -14.18
CA GLU A 402 -24.97 -10.44 -13.67
C GLU A 402 -24.79 -10.18 -12.16
N ARG A 403 -24.79 -11.25 -11.35
CA ARG A 403 -24.58 -11.17 -9.89
C ARG A 403 -23.30 -10.42 -9.48
N TYR A 404 -22.24 -10.49 -10.27
CA TYR A 404 -20.98 -9.81 -9.97
C TYR A 404 -21.04 -8.32 -10.33
N VAL A 405 -21.78 -7.97 -11.40
CA VAL A 405 -22.07 -6.59 -11.78
C VAL A 405 -22.96 -5.93 -10.72
N LEU A 406 -24.01 -6.65 -10.26
CA LEU A 406 -24.85 -6.25 -9.13
C LEU A 406 -24.02 -5.99 -7.86
N MET A 407 -23.12 -6.90 -7.50
CA MET A 407 -22.24 -6.71 -6.34
C MET A 407 -21.32 -5.50 -6.50
N GLY A 408 -20.81 -5.22 -7.70
CA GLY A 408 -20.02 -4.03 -8.00
C GLY A 408 -20.81 -2.73 -7.77
N GLY A 409 -22.02 -2.63 -8.33
CA GLY A 409 -22.89 -1.47 -8.14
C GLY A 409 -23.30 -1.28 -6.66
N ALA A 410 -23.61 -2.37 -5.96
CA ALA A 410 -23.93 -2.35 -4.53
C ALA A 410 -22.73 -1.87 -3.69
N GLN A 411 -21.53 -2.34 -4.00
CA GLN A 411 -20.30 -1.90 -3.33
C GLN A 411 -20.06 -0.40 -3.53
N MET A 412 -20.19 0.09 -4.77
CA MET A 412 -20.09 1.53 -5.06
C MET A 412 -21.09 2.36 -4.24
N ALA A 413 -22.37 1.96 -4.25
CA ALA A 413 -23.42 2.66 -3.52
C ALA A 413 -23.18 2.65 -1.99
N LEU A 414 -22.77 1.51 -1.44
CA LEU A 414 -22.48 1.36 -0.01
C LEU A 414 -21.27 2.17 0.43
N LEU A 415 -20.16 2.12 -0.33
CA LEU A 415 -18.94 2.86 -0.01
C LEU A 415 -19.18 4.38 -0.09
N ALA A 416 -19.90 4.84 -1.11
CA ALA A 416 -20.27 6.24 -1.25
C ALA A 416 -21.19 6.70 -0.11
N SER A 417 -22.18 5.88 0.27
CA SER A 417 -23.08 6.15 1.40
C SER A 417 -22.34 6.19 2.75
N LEU A 418 -21.40 5.26 2.97
CA LEU A 418 -20.52 5.24 4.14
C LEU A 418 -19.68 6.52 4.22
N ALA A 419 -19.08 6.93 3.10
CA ALA A 419 -18.30 8.15 3.01
C ALA A 419 -19.18 9.38 3.31
N LEU A 420 -20.39 9.47 2.76
CA LEU A 420 -21.35 10.56 3.02
C LEU A 420 -21.73 10.66 4.50
N LEU A 421 -22.10 9.54 5.14
CA LEU A 421 -22.46 9.49 6.56
C LEU A 421 -21.31 9.93 7.47
N CYS A 422 -20.09 9.51 7.13
CA CYS A 422 -18.90 9.79 7.92
C CYS A 422 -18.38 11.22 7.68
N GLN A 423 -18.50 11.72 6.45
CA GLN A 423 -18.09 13.08 6.07
C GLN A 423 -19.04 14.16 6.57
N ALA A 424 -20.33 13.88 6.73
CA ALA A 424 -21.36 14.82 7.18
C ALA A 424 -21.25 15.24 8.66
N ARG A 425 -20.16 14.91 9.36
CA ARG A 425 -19.95 15.27 10.78
C ARG A 425 -19.02 16.47 11.09
N PRO A 426 -18.52 17.36 10.19
CA PRO A 426 -17.57 18.41 10.58
C PRO A 426 -18.32 19.64 11.11
N GLU A 427 -17.83 20.29 12.16
CA GLU A 427 -18.45 21.50 12.72
C GLU A 427 -18.70 22.59 11.66
N GLY A 428 -19.88 23.23 11.68
CA GLY A 428 -20.09 24.50 10.97
C GLY A 428 -21.41 24.70 10.23
N VAL A 429 -21.97 23.70 9.52
CA VAL A 429 -23.17 23.94 8.69
C VAL A 429 -24.19 22.80 8.78
N ARG A 430 -25.23 22.96 9.61
CA ARG A 430 -26.29 21.94 9.81
C ARG A 430 -26.92 21.46 8.49
N ALA A 431 -27.12 22.34 7.51
CA ALA A 431 -27.77 22.01 6.25
C ALA A 431 -26.97 21.01 5.38
N LEU A 432 -25.66 21.19 5.23
CA LEU A 432 -24.79 20.27 4.49
C LEU A 432 -24.66 18.91 5.19
N LYS A 433 -24.69 18.89 6.53
CA LYS A 433 -24.74 17.65 7.29
C LYS A 433 -26.02 16.86 6.98
N VAL A 434 -27.16 17.54 7.07
CA VAL A 434 -28.49 16.94 6.82
C VAL A 434 -28.58 16.43 5.38
N ALA A 435 -28.09 17.20 4.40
CA ALA A 435 -28.06 16.80 2.99
C ALA A 435 -27.21 15.56 2.74
N GLY A 436 -25.97 15.51 3.26
CA GLY A 436 -25.10 14.33 3.12
C GLY A 436 -25.67 13.09 3.80
N THR A 437 -26.26 13.23 4.99
CA THR A 437 -26.95 12.12 5.65
C THR A 437 -28.20 11.68 4.90
N ALA A 438 -29.00 12.62 4.38
CA ALA A 438 -30.21 12.32 3.63
C ALA A 438 -29.88 11.60 2.31
N ALA A 439 -28.84 12.03 1.59
CA ALA A 439 -28.35 11.36 0.39
C ALA A 439 -27.91 9.92 0.68
N ALA A 440 -27.16 9.70 1.77
CA ALA A 440 -26.75 8.36 2.16
C ALA A 440 -27.94 7.47 2.57
N PHE A 441 -28.88 8.00 3.36
CA PHE A 441 -30.10 7.27 3.73
C PHE A 441 -30.95 6.93 2.51
N PHE A 442 -31.11 7.87 1.58
CA PHE A 442 -31.80 7.64 0.32
C PHE A 442 -31.14 6.50 -0.47
N SER A 443 -29.82 6.51 -0.64
CA SER A 443 -29.11 5.46 -1.37
C SER A 443 -29.24 4.09 -0.70
N VAL A 444 -29.15 4.02 0.63
CA VAL A 444 -29.34 2.78 1.38
C VAL A 444 -30.79 2.28 1.31
N LEU A 445 -31.77 3.18 1.32
CA LEU A 445 -33.19 2.83 1.18
C LEU A 445 -33.55 2.38 -0.24
N MET A 446 -32.86 2.88 -1.26
CA MET A 446 -33.07 2.48 -2.66
C MET A 446 -32.38 1.17 -3.02
N LEU A 447 -31.41 0.71 -2.23
CA LEU A 447 -30.64 -0.51 -2.44
C LEU A 447 -31.52 -1.78 -2.60
N PRO A 448 -32.53 -2.04 -1.74
CA PRO A 448 -33.44 -3.16 -1.92
C PRO A 448 -34.27 -3.07 -3.20
N PHE A 449 -34.70 -1.86 -3.60
CA PHE A 449 -35.46 -1.67 -4.84
C PHE A 449 -34.58 -1.90 -6.06
N ALA A 450 -33.32 -1.44 -6.03
CA ALA A 450 -32.34 -1.67 -7.09
C ALA A 450 -31.84 -3.13 -7.17
N LEU A 451 -32.07 -3.95 -6.13
CA LEU A 451 -31.80 -5.40 -6.16
C LEU A 451 -32.99 -6.22 -6.68
N LEU A 452 -34.21 -5.64 -6.66
CA LEU A 452 -35.45 -6.31 -7.07
C LEU A 452 -35.85 -6.00 -8.52
N LEU A 453 -35.38 -4.86 -9.04
CA LEU A 453 -35.47 -4.44 -10.44
C LEU A 453 -34.29 -5.01 -11.21
#